data_AF-A0A7S4F007-F1
#
_entry.id   AF-A0A7S4F007-F1
#
_cell.length_a   1.000
_cell.length_b   1.000
_cell.length_c   1.000
_cell.angle_alpha   90.00
_cell.angle_beta   90.00
_cell.angle_gamma   90.00
#
_symmetry.space_group_name_H-M   'P 1'
#
loop_
_entity.id
_entity.type
_entity.pdbx_description
1 polymer ?
#
loop_
_entity_poly.entity_id
_entity_poly.type
_entity_poly.pdbx_seq_one_letter_code
_entity_poly.pdbx_strand_id
1 'polypeptide(L)'
;RDICEHMRIRYSCRDCGGGLFCAHGRQKYICKECGGKGICMHGRQRRMCKECGGNGICPHGRVIYSCKECGGSSVCEHGRQRRMCKDCGGNGICEHNKARYICKECSGGGICEHNKTRQKCRECSRRRQAFPYDEG
;
A
#
# COMPACT_ATOMS: atom_id res chain seq x y z
N ARG A 1 26.93 -14.38 -10.45
CA ARG A 1 26.01 -13.22 -10.27
C ARG A 1 26.62 -12.36 -9.18
N ASP A 2 26.85 -11.09 -9.44
CA ASP A 2 27.47 -10.18 -8.47
C ASP A 2 26.47 -9.85 -7.36
N ILE A 3 26.68 -10.42 -6.17
CA ILE A 3 25.85 -10.25 -4.96
C ILE A 3 26.55 -9.20 -4.08
N CYS A 4 25.83 -8.19 -3.63
CA CYS A 4 26.37 -7.17 -2.73
C CYS A 4 26.23 -7.55 -1.25
N GLU A 5 26.84 -6.76 -0.36
CA GLU A 5 26.76 -6.91 1.11
C GLU A 5 25.32 -6.95 1.67
N HIS A 6 24.36 -6.42 0.94
CA HIS A 6 22.94 -6.47 1.28
C HIS A 6 22.27 -7.81 0.93
N MET A 7 23.04 -8.83 0.54
CA MET A 7 22.57 -10.16 0.11
C MET A 7 21.58 -10.10 -1.07
N ARG A 8 21.72 -9.09 -1.93
CA ARG A 8 20.92 -8.88 -3.15
C ARG A 8 21.83 -8.89 -4.37
N ILE A 9 21.29 -9.24 -5.53
CA ILE A 9 22.01 -9.03 -6.80
C ILE A 9 22.28 -7.53 -6.96
N ARG A 10 23.52 -7.13 -7.23
CA ARG A 10 23.96 -5.72 -7.24
C ARG A 10 23.11 -4.85 -8.17
N TYR A 11 22.76 -5.37 -9.36
CA TYR A 11 21.85 -4.69 -10.31
C TYR A 11 20.45 -4.38 -9.73
N SER A 12 19.94 -5.21 -8.83
CA SER A 12 18.62 -5.07 -8.20
C SER A 12 18.70 -4.60 -6.74
N CYS A 13 19.87 -4.16 -6.26
CA CYS A 13 19.99 -3.62 -4.92
C CYS A 13 19.76 -2.11 -4.95
N ARG A 14 18.70 -1.63 -4.28
CA ARG A 14 18.42 -0.20 -4.15
C ARG A 14 19.53 0.53 -3.41
N ASP A 15 20.02 -0.07 -2.33
CA ASP A 15 20.98 0.54 -1.40
C ASP A 15 22.35 0.73 -2.07
N CYS A 16 22.68 -0.10 -3.06
CA CYS A 16 23.87 0.05 -3.91
C CYS A 16 23.64 0.93 -5.16
N GLY A 17 22.48 1.57 -5.30
CA GLY A 17 22.14 2.31 -6.52
C GLY A 17 22.05 1.43 -7.78
N GLY A 18 21.67 0.16 -7.62
CA GLY A 18 21.61 -0.82 -8.69
C GLY A 18 20.80 -0.33 -9.89
N GLY A 19 21.23 -0.69 -11.10
CA GLY A 19 20.74 -0.11 -12.37
C GLY A 19 19.23 -0.19 -12.63
N LEU A 20 18.50 -1.00 -11.87
CA LEU A 20 17.03 -1.08 -11.87
C LEU A 20 16.34 0.15 -11.23
N PHE A 21 17.02 0.87 -10.33
CA PHE A 21 16.49 2.03 -9.61
C PHE A 21 17.05 3.35 -10.16
N CYS A 22 16.27 4.43 -10.10
CA CYS A 22 16.73 5.77 -10.43
C CYS A 22 17.30 6.48 -9.19
N ALA A 23 17.85 7.68 -9.38
CA ALA A 23 18.36 8.53 -8.31
C ALA A 23 17.29 8.87 -7.24
N HIS A 24 15.99 8.82 -7.60
CA HIS A 24 14.89 8.99 -6.64
C HIS A 24 14.63 7.74 -5.76
N GLY A 25 15.47 6.71 -5.85
CA GLY A 25 15.29 5.44 -5.14
C GLY A 25 14.09 4.60 -5.60
N ARG A 26 13.40 5.02 -6.68
CA ARG A 26 12.25 4.32 -7.27
C ARG A 26 12.72 3.43 -8.42
N GLN A 27 11.97 2.38 -8.72
CA GLN A 27 12.26 1.53 -9.89
C GLN A 27 12.06 2.36 -11.17
N LYS A 28 13.05 2.40 -12.07
CA LYS A 28 13.04 3.26 -13.28
C LYS A 28 11.75 3.10 -14.10
N TYR A 29 11.26 1.86 -14.21
CA TYR A 29 10.06 1.54 -14.98
C TYR A 29 8.78 2.24 -14.47
N ILE A 30 8.65 2.49 -13.16
CA ILE A 30 7.45 3.10 -12.55
C ILE A 30 7.74 4.47 -11.90
N CYS A 31 8.91 5.07 -12.15
CA CYS A 31 9.23 6.38 -11.61
C CYS A 31 8.57 7.47 -12.46
N LYS A 32 7.66 8.25 -11.85
CA LYS A 32 6.97 9.35 -12.54
C LYS A 32 7.93 10.47 -12.95
N GLU A 33 8.84 10.86 -12.07
CA GLU A 33 9.82 11.94 -12.34
C GLU A 33 10.78 11.58 -13.48
N CYS A 34 11.10 10.30 -13.66
CA CYS A 34 11.94 9.83 -14.76
C CYS A 34 11.17 9.50 -16.05
N GLY A 35 9.85 9.73 -16.10
CA GLY A 35 9.03 9.34 -17.25
C GLY A 35 8.98 7.83 -17.50
N GLY A 36 9.05 7.03 -16.43
CA GLY A 36 9.12 5.57 -16.51
C GLY A 36 8.04 4.96 -17.41
N LYS A 37 8.44 4.01 -18.27
CA LYS A 37 7.56 3.39 -19.29
C LYS A 37 6.29 2.74 -18.72
N GLY A 38 6.29 2.36 -17.45
CA GLY A 38 5.14 1.81 -16.73
C GLY A 38 4.11 2.85 -16.29
N ILE A 39 4.38 4.15 -16.46
CA ILE A 39 3.46 5.26 -16.18
C ILE A 39 2.81 5.71 -17.49
N CYS A 40 1.50 5.97 -17.47
CA CYS A 40 0.77 6.52 -18.61
C CYS A 40 0.75 8.06 -18.57
N MET A 41 0.26 8.67 -19.65
CA MET A 41 0.09 10.14 -19.75
C MET A 41 -0.77 10.74 -18.62
N HIS A 42 -1.71 9.96 -18.05
CA HIS A 42 -2.51 10.38 -16.89
C HIS A 42 -1.72 10.35 -15.56
N GLY A 43 -0.42 10.05 -15.59
CA GLY A 43 0.44 9.97 -14.40
C GLY A 43 0.15 8.77 -13.49
N ARG A 44 -0.62 7.79 -13.97
CA ARG A 44 -0.94 6.54 -13.25
C ARG A 44 -0.09 5.38 -13.78
N GLN A 45 0.10 4.33 -12.99
CA GLN A 45 0.65 3.09 -13.54
C GLN A 45 -0.27 2.55 -14.63
N ARG A 46 0.26 2.20 -15.81
CA ARG A 46 -0.50 1.76 -16.99
C ARG A 46 -1.50 0.65 -16.65
N ARG A 47 -1.06 -0.38 -15.92
CA ARG A 47 -1.91 -1.49 -15.46
C ARG A 47 -3.08 -1.05 -14.58
N MET A 48 -2.97 0.08 -13.88
CA MET A 48 -4.01 0.64 -13.00
C MET A 48 -4.71 1.85 -13.62
N CYS A 49 -4.53 2.12 -14.91
CA CYS A 49 -5.18 3.24 -15.57
C CYS A 49 -6.43 2.77 -16.32
N LYS A 50 -7.62 3.11 -15.80
CA LYS A 50 -8.90 2.79 -16.44
C LYS A 50 -9.00 3.39 -17.85
N GLU A 51 -8.59 4.64 -18.01
CA GLU A 51 -8.62 5.37 -19.29
C GLU A 51 -7.70 4.74 -20.35
N CYS A 52 -6.64 4.04 -19.95
CA CYS A 52 -5.76 3.30 -20.86
C CYS A 52 -6.13 1.82 -21.02
N GLY A 53 -7.26 1.36 -20.47
CA GLY A 53 -7.63 -0.06 -20.51
C GLY A 53 -6.70 -0.97 -19.69
N GLY A 54 -6.11 -0.46 -18.62
CA GLY A 54 -5.19 -1.22 -17.77
C GLY A 54 -5.81 -2.50 -17.20
N ASN A 55 -5.13 -3.63 -17.38
CA ASN A 55 -5.59 -4.97 -16.98
C ASN A 55 -5.65 -5.24 -15.46
N GLY A 56 -5.22 -4.28 -14.64
CA GLY A 56 -5.30 -4.35 -13.18
C GLY A 56 -6.68 -3.95 -12.64
N ILE A 57 -7.56 -3.41 -13.49
CA ILE A 57 -8.92 -3.01 -13.13
C ILE A 57 -9.89 -3.91 -13.89
N CYS A 58 -10.84 -4.53 -13.17
CA CYS A 58 -11.87 -5.36 -13.79
C CYS A 58 -13.01 -4.51 -14.39
N PRO A 59 -13.93 -5.11 -15.17
CA PRO A 59 -15.09 -4.40 -15.74
C PRO A 59 -15.96 -3.69 -14.69
N HIS A 60 -15.98 -4.18 -13.45
CA HIS A 60 -16.67 -3.55 -12.32
C HIS A 60 -15.97 -2.30 -11.76
N GLY A 61 -14.87 -1.85 -12.39
CA GLY A 61 -14.11 -0.67 -11.96
C GLY A 61 -13.29 -0.87 -10.67
N ARG A 62 -13.15 -2.10 -10.20
CA ARG A 62 -12.36 -2.46 -9.00
C ARG A 62 -11.02 -3.04 -9.39
N VAL A 63 -10.04 -2.97 -8.50
CA VAL A 63 -8.76 -3.67 -8.71
C VAL A 63 -9.02 -5.18 -8.77
N ILE A 64 -8.51 -5.86 -9.79
CA ILE A 64 -8.91 -7.23 -10.14
C ILE A 64 -8.77 -8.21 -8.99
N TYR A 65 -7.69 -8.12 -8.21
CA TYR A 65 -7.45 -9.01 -7.07
C TYR A 65 -8.39 -8.75 -5.88
N SER A 66 -9.04 -7.59 -5.79
CA SER A 66 -9.96 -7.26 -4.69
C SER A 66 -11.44 -7.29 -5.10
N CYS A 67 -11.72 -7.57 -6.38
CA CYS A 67 -13.08 -7.64 -6.88
C CYS A 67 -13.76 -8.94 -6.45
N LYS A 68 -14.84 -8.84 -5.68
CA LYS A 68 -15.64 -10.00 -5.23
C LYS A 68 -16.32 -10.71 -6.40
N GLU A 69 -16.90 -9.96 -7.33
CA GLU A 69 -17.62 -10.51 -8.50
C GLU A 69 -16.69 -11.26 -9.46
N CYS A 70 -15.41 -10.87 -9.52
CA CYS A 70 -14.40 -11.58 -10.31
C CYS A 70 -13.68 -12.70 -9.54
N GLY A 71 -14.05 -12.98 -8.28
CA GLY A 71 -13.33 -13.95 -7.44
C GLY A 71 -11.87 -13.56 -7.19
N GLY A 72 -11.59 -12.26 -7.08
CA GLY A 72 -10.23 -11.74 -6.95
C GLY A 72 -9.43 -12.41 -5.84
N SER A 73 -8.12 -12.60 -6.05
CA SER A 73 -7.24 -13.38 -5.16
C SER A 73 -7.10 -12.85 -3.73
N SER A 74 -7.58 -11.65 -3.41
CA SER A 74 -7.67 -11.14 -2.04
C SER A 74 -9.01 -11.40 -1.37
N VAL A 75 -9.97 -12.00 -2.08
CA VAL A 75 -11.30 -12.35 -1.59
C VAL A 75 -11.31 -13.84 -1.24
N CYS A 76 -11.86 -14.20 -0.08
CA CYS A 76 -12.05 -15.61 0.31
C CYS A 76 -13.40 -16.13 -0.18
N GLU A 77 -13.61 -17.45 -0.04
CA GLU A 77 -14.88 -18.12 -0.33
C GLU A 77 -16.08 -17.53 0.43
N HIS A 78 -15.87 -16.99 1.63
CA HIS A 78 -16.89 -16.26 2.41
C HIS A 78 -17.25 -14.87 1.81
N GLY A 79 -16.64 -14.48 0.69
CA GLY A 79 -16.87 -13.19 0.04
C GLY A 79 -16.32 -11.99 0.81
N ARG A 80 -15.44 -12.22 1.79
CA ARG A 80 -14.72 -11.20 2.58
C ARG A 80 -13.31 -11.02 2.04
N GLN A 81 -12.65 -9.90 2.35
CA GLN A 81 -11.20 -9.82 2.09
C GLN A 81 -10.49 -10.85 2.98
N ARG A 82 -9.60 -11.68 2.41
CA ARG A 82 -8.86 -12.76 3.12
C ARG A 82 -8.21 -12.25 4.40
N ARG A 83 -7.52 -11.10 4.33
CA ARG A 83 -6.89 -10.48 5.49
C ARG A 83 -7.87 -10.10 6.61
N MET A 84 -9.15 -9.89 6.28
CA MET A 84 -10.23 -9.53 7.20
C MET A 84 -11.22 -10.68 7.39
N CYS A 85 -10.86 -11.92 7.06
CA CYS A 85 -11.71 -13.07 7.25
C CYS A 85 -11.20 -13.90 8.42
N LYS A 86 -11.92 -13.87 9.55
CA LYS A 86 -11.58 -14.65 10.75
C LYS A 86 -11.52 -16.15 10.45
N ASP A 87 -12.51 -16.63 9.70
CA ASP A 87 -12.66 -18.04 9.34
C ASP A 87 -11.51 -18.54 8.45
N CYS A 88 -10.79 -17.62 7.79
CA CYS A 88 -9.60 -17.94 6.99
C CYS A 88 -8.28 -17.60 7.72
N GLY A 89 -8.32 -17.28 9.03
CA GLY A 89 -7.13 -16.88 9.77
C GLY A 89 -6.54 -15.53 9.36
N GLY A 90 -7.37 -14.62 8.83
CA GLY A 90 -6.94 -13.31 8.35
C GLY A 90 -6.22 -12.48 9.41
N ASN A 91 -4.99 -12.05 9.12
CA ASN A 91 -4.13 -11.31 10.05
C ASN A 91 -4.59 -9.87 10.37
N GLY A 92 -5.60 -9.35 9.66
CA GLY A 92 -6.16 -8.02 9.87
C GLY A 92 -7.13 -7.94 11.05
N ILE A 93 -7.54 -9.09 11.61
CA ILE A 93 -8.41 -9.18 12.79
C ILE A 93 -7.58 -9.70 13.98
N CYS A 94 -7.76 -9.10 15.17
CA CYS A 94 -7.16 -9.61 16.41
C CYS A 94 -8.04 -10.67 17.08
N GLU A 95 -7.51 -11.30 18.12
CA GLU A 95 -8.25 -12.24 18.98
C GLU A 95 -9.54 -11.64 19.56
N HIS A 96 -9.57 -10.32 19.78
CA HIS A 96 -10.76 -9.58 20.23
C HIS A 96 -11.85 -9.38 19.17
N ASN A 97 -11.75 -10.03 18.01
CA ASN A 97 -12.68 -9.91 16.87
C ASN A 97 -12.82 -8.47 16.32
N LYS A 98 -11.82 -7.63 16.55
CA LYS A 98 -11.74 -6.25 16.06
C LYS A 98 -10.66 -6.15 14.98
N ALA A 99 -10.80 -5.21 14.04
CA ALA A 99 -9.70 -4.92 13.12
C ALA A 99 -8.47 -4.48 13.92
N ARG A 100 -7.33 -5.15 13.74
CA ARG A 100 -6.10 -4.95 14.54
C ARG A 100 -5.70 -3.48 14.61
N TYR A 101 -5.81 -2.77 13.49
CA TYR A 101 -5.45 -1.36 13.37
C TYR A 101 -6.20 -0.45 14.37
N ILE A 102 -7.44 -0.77 14.74
CA ILE A 102 -8.28 0.05 15.63
C ILE A 102 -8.60 -0.67 16.95
N CYS A 103 -7.94 -1.80 17.24
CA CYS A 103 -8.15 -2.50 18.49
C CYS A 103 -7.38 -1.80 19.61
N LYS A 104 -8.11 -1.29 20.62
CA LYS A 104 -7.51 -0.64 21.80
C LYS A 104 -6.71 -1.61 22.65
N GLU A 105 -7.23 -2.82 22.84
CA GLU A 105 -6.58 -3.87 23.63
C GLU A 105 -5.23 -4.29 23.02
N CYS A 106 -5.12 -4.28 21.68
CA CYS A 106 -3.87 -4.54 20.98
C CYS A 106 -3.00 -3.30 20.78
N SER A 107 -3.38 -2.13 21.30
CA SER A 107 -2.73 -0.84 21.01
C SER A 107 -2.48 -0.63 19.51
N GLY A 108 -3.49 -0.94 18.68
CA GLY A 108 -3.37 -0.90 17.22
C GLY A 108 -2.94 0.47 16.71
N GLY A 109 -2.19 0.52 15.60
CA GLY A 109 -1.57 1.77 15.10
C GLY A 109 -2.54 2.92 14.74
N GLY A 110 -3.84 2.64 14.66
CA GLY A 110 -4.91 3.63 14.51
C GLY A 110 -5.39 4.25 15.81
N ILE A 111 -4.93 3.76 16.96
CA ILE A 111 -5.16 4.32 18.30
C ILE A 111 -4.02 5.29 18.61
N CYS A 112 -4.34 6.46 19.17
CA CYS A 112 -3.33 7.43 19.64
C CYS A 112 -2.99 7.22 21.11
N GLU A 113 -2.00 7.98 21.62
CA GLU A 113 -1.62 7.98 23.03
C GLU A 113 -2.80 8.29 23.98
N HIS A 114 -3.85 8.98 23.50
CA HIS A 114 -5.06 9.29 24.27
C HIS A 114 -6.11 8.15 24.28
N ASN A 115 -5.75 6.93 23.87
CA ASN A 115 -6.62 5.75 23.82
C ASN A 115 -7.94 5.96 23.01
N LYS A 116 -7.87 6.83 22.01
CA LYS A 116 -8.94 7.15 21.05
C LYS A 116 -8.44 6.80 19.65
N THR A 117 -9.35 6.45 18.74
CA THR A 117 -8.97 6.34 17.31
C THR A 117 -8.47 7.70 16.83
N ARG A 118 -7.36 7.74 16.08
CA ARG A 118 -6.71 8.98 15.61
C ARG A 118 -7.64 9.93 14.84
N GLN A 119 -8.73 9.44 14.25
CA GLN A 119 -9.74 10.26 13.57
C GLN A 119 -10.75 10.93 14.52
N LYS A 120 -11.02 10.31 15.68
CA LYS A 120 -12.01 10.79 16.67
C LYS A 120 -11.36 11.53 17.85
N CYS A 121 -10.03 11.59 17.91
CA CYS A 121 -9.31 12.28 18.98
C CYS A 121 -9.20 13.78 18.65
N ARG A 122 -9.95 14.63 19.36
CA ARG A 122 -9.93 16.09 19.16
C ARG A 122 -8.52 16.68 19.28
N GLU A 123 -7.72 16.19 20.22
CA GLU A 123 -6.34 16.65 20.46
C GLU A 123 -5.43 16.30 19.27
N CYS A 124 -5.50 15.07 18.74
CA CYS A 124 -4.74 14.68 17.56
C CYS A 124 -5.28 15.35 16.27
N SER A 125 -6.59 15.60 16.17
CA SER A 125 -7.19 16.23 15.00
C SER A 125 -6.74 17.68 14.83
N ARG A 126 -6.47 18.40 15.93
CA ARG A 126 -5.91 19.77 15.91
C ARG A 126 -4.45 19.79 15.48
N ARG A 127 -3.67 18.75 15.81
CA ARG A 127 -2.25 18.64 15.42
C ARG A 127 -2.02 18.30 13.94
N ARG A 128 -3.04 17.88 13.19
CA ARG A 128 -2.90 17.53 11.75
C ARG A 128 -2.75 18.74 10.81
N GLN A 129 -2.97 19.97 11.30
CA GLN A 129 -2.84 21.19 10.51
C GLN A 129 -1.49 21.90 10.68
N ALA A 130 -0.58 21.38 11.50
CA ALA A 130 0.77 21.91 11.65
C ALA A 130 1.76 21.04 10.87
N PHE A 131 1.80 21.21 9.55
CA PHE A 131 3.01 20.93 8.78
C PHE A 131 3.76 22.26 8.65
N PRO A 132 4.83 22.52 9.41
CA PRO A 132 5.84 23.46 8.94
C PRO A 132 6.50 22.78 7.74
N TYR A 133 6.15 23.24 6.53
CA TYR A 133 7.11 23.20 5.45
C TYR A 133 8.15 24.27 5.81
N ASP A 134 9.20 23.86 6.51
CA ASP A 134 10.41 24.68 6.59
C ASP A 134 11.06 24.68 5.21
N GLU A 135 11.21 25.89 4.68
CA GLU A 135 12.07 26.22 3.55
C GLU A 135 13.51 25.82 3.86
N GLY A 136 14.18 25.21 2.88
CA GLY A 136 15.59 24.83 2.94
C GLY A 136 16.02 24.11 1.67
#